data_AF-A0A0M8SE41-F1
#
_entry.id   AF-A0A0M8SE41-F1
#
_cell.length_a   1.000
_cell.length_b   1.000
_cell.length_c   1.000
_cell.angle_alpha   90.00
_cell.angle_beta   90.00
_cell.angle_gamma   90.00
#
_symmetry.space_group_name_H-M   'P 1'
#
loop_
_entity.id
_entity.type
_entity.pdbx_description
1 polymer ?
#
loop_
_entity_poly.entity_id
_entity_poly.type
_entity_poly.pdbx_seq_one_letter_code
_entity_poly.pdbx_strand_id
1 'polypeptide(L)'
;MARVRYGARTEDEIQAARTASSKLPDIWSTGVVAVWESDPDAVAAVLPPPLKPAQRPLVRANISKVDLPGYPLGAGSVAVAAVHDGQEGWYPLVMPMTHERALIGGREVFGEPKKLGEVLVERDGLVVKASLARHGIAFVEVRGAVEGALPLPEPTRKTDFYFKFLPAVDGEGFDADPVLVHCVRNEKVRKLEKITGDVVLRESMYDPVADLPVRRVVEITIGEKTTDQKGRVAERVSAQALLPYIHQRYDDPQQILDGPPEGSV
;
A
#
# COMPACT_ATOMS: atom_id res chain seq x y z
N MET A 1 -33.43 30.85 -6.11
CA MET A 1 -32.28 30.85 -5.18
C MET A 1 -31.04 30.45 -5.96
N ALA A 2 -29.88 31.07 -5.68
CA ALA A 2 -28.62 30.62 -6.27
C ALA A 2 -28.33 29.17 -5.82
N ARG A 3 -27.77 28.37 -6.73
CA ARG A 3 -27.41 26.99 -6.42
C ARG A 3 -26.33 26.95 -5.34
N VAL A 4 -26.65 26.34 -4.20
CA VAL A 4 -25.67 26.04 -3.16
C VAL A 4 -24.82 24.85 -3.64
N ARG A 5 -23.53 25.07 -3.93
CA ARG A 5 -22.63 24.03 -4.46
C ARG A 5 -22.39 22.87 -3.48
N TYR A 6 -22.61 23.10 -2.19
CA TYR A 6 -22.56 22.08 -1.14
C TYR A 6 -23.95 21.46 -0.83
N GLY A 7 -24.98 21.86 -1.58
CA GLY A 7 -26.31 21.26 -1.51
C GLY A 7 -26.37 19.92 -2.26
N ALA A 8 -27.52 19.26 -2.19
CA ALA A 8 -27.74 18.00 -2.90
C ALA A 8 -27.45 18.11 -4.40
N ARG A 9 -26.76 17.11 -4.93
CA ARG A 9 -26.54 16.98 -6.38
C ARG A 9 -27.85 16.64 -7.08
N THR A 10 -28.02 17.11 -8.30
CA THR A 10 -29.13 16.69 -9.16
C THR A 10 -28.93 15.24 -9.63
N GLU A 11 -29.99 14.57 -10.10
CA GLU A 11 -29.86 13.22 -10.66
C GLU A 11 -28.87 13.19 -11.85
N ASP A 12 -28.91 14.22 -12.71
CA ASP A 12 -27.96 14.35 -13.83
C ASP A 12 -26.50 14.40 -13.35
N GLU A 13 -26.24 15.06 -12.22
CA GLU A 13 -24.89 15.15 -11.65
C GLU A 13 -24.44 13.87 -10.99
N ILE A 14 -25.38 13.15 -10.37
CA ILE A 14 -25.13 11.81 -9.83
C ILE A 14 -24.78 10.86 -10.98
N GLN A 15 -25.52 10.90 -12.09
CA GLN A 15 -25.25 10.07 -13.27
C GLN A 15 -23.96 10.45 -13.99
N ALA A 16 -23.69 11.75 -14.13
CA ALA A 16 -22.43 12.24 -14.71
C ALA A 16 -21.22 11.78 -13.89
N ALA A 17 -21.30 11.87 -12.55
CA ALA A 17 -20.23 11.41 -11.66
C ALA A 17 -19.98 9.89 -11.77
N ARG A 18 -21.04 9.09 -11.83
CA ARG A 18 -20.95 7.63 -12.05
C ARG A 18 -20.27 7.33 -13.38
N THR A 19 -20.69 7.99 -14.46
CA THR A 19 -20.12 7.78 -15.80
C THR A 19 -18.66 8.18 -15.88
N ALA A 20 -18.27 9.32 -15.30
CA ALA A 20 -16.89 9.81 -15.30
C ALA A 20 -15.92 8.85 -14.59
N SER A 21 -16.37 8.14 -13.54
CA SER A 21 -15.56 7.15 -12.82
C SER A 21 -15.16 5.93 -13.67
N SER A 22 -15.80 5.70 -14.81
CA SER A 22 -15.58 4.50 -15.64
C SER A 22 -14.50 4.65 -16.74
N LYS A 23 -13.94 5.84 -16.95
CA LYS A 23 -13.06 6.14 -18.11
C LYS A 23 -11.79 6.90 -17.72
N LEU A 24 -11.01 6.39 -16.77
CA LEU A 24 -9.67 6.92 -16.54
C LEU A 24 -8.68 6.30 -17.55
N PRO A 25 -7.79 7.10 -18.17
CA PRO A 25 -6.71 6.56 -19.00
C PRO A 25 -5.72 5.76 -18.15
N ASP A 26 -4.85 4.99 -18.81
CA ASP A 26 -3.72 4.32 -18.15
C ASP A 26 -2.82 5.38 -17.50
N ILE A 27 -2.71 5.35 -16.16
CA ILE A 27 -1.83 6.22 -15.39
C ILE A 27 -0.53 5.46 -15.14
N TRP A 28 0.55 5.93 -15.76
CA TRP A 28 1.86 5.32 -15.62
C TRP A 28 2.55 5.81 -14.35
N SER A 29 3.45 4.98 -13.83
CA SER A 29 4.29 5.29 -12.70
C SER A 29 5.69 4.76 -12.94
N THR A 30 6.70 5.53 -12.56
CA THR A 30 8.09 5.08 -12.50
C THR A 30 8.40 4.71 -11.06
N GLY A 31 8.86 3.48 -10.83
CA GLY A 31 9.06 3.01 -9.46
C GLY A 31 10.09 1.92 -9.31
N VAL A 32 10.62 1.86 -8.09
CA VAL A 32 11.51 0.80 -7.61
C VAL A 32 10.68 -0.25 -6.87
N VAL A 33 10.90 -1.52 -7.21
CA VAL A 33 10.37 -2.66 -6.46
C VAL A 33 11.55 -3.45 -5.92
N ALA A 34 11.55 -3.69 -4.61
CA ALA A 34 12.49 -4.59 -3.96
C ALA A 34 11.71 -5.72 -3.28
N VAL A 35 12.17 -6.96 -3.48
CA VAL A 35 11.62 -8.15 -2.83
C VAL A 35 12.74 -8.86 -2.10
N TRP A 36 12.50 -9.26 -0.86
CA TRP A 36 13.45 -10.02 -0.06
C TRP A 36 12.76 -11.14 0.72
N GLU A 37 13.55 -12.16 1.08
CA GLU A 37 13.18 -13.13 2.11
C GLU A 37 13.45 -12.55 3.49
N SER A 38 12.49 -12.75 4.40
CA SER A 38 12.55 -12.28 5.78
C SER A 38 12.40 -13.42 6.78
N ASP A 39 12.17 -13.09 8.04
CA ASP A 39 11.86 -14.05 9.09
C ASP A 39 10.45 -14.63 8.89
N PRO A 40 10.29 -15.96 8.73
CA PRO A 40 8.98 -16.57 8.55
C PRO A 40 8.04 -16.34 9.74
N ASP A 41 8.56 -16.29 10.97
CA ASP A 41 7.73 -16.08 12.15
C ASP A 41 7.24 -14.62 12.22
N ALA A 42 8.11 -13.66 11.88
CA ALA A 42 7.72 -12.25 11.79
C ALA A 42 6.69 -12.01 10.68
N VAL A 43 6.89 -12.63 9.50
CA VAL A 43 5.92 -12.55 8.39
C VAL A 43 4.57 -13.15 8.78
N ALA A 44 4.56 -14.27 9.51
CA ALA A 44 3.32 -14.88 9.98
C ALA A 44 2.63 -14.02 11.05
N ALA A 45 3.39 -13.41 11.97
CA ALA A 45 2.86 -12.64 13.10
C ALA A 45 2.08 -11.39 12.69
N VAL A 46 2.38 -10.81 11.52
CA VAL A 46 1.70 -9.59 11.04
C VAL A 46 0.42 -9.87 10.26
N LEU A 47 0.10 -11.14 9.96
CA LEU A 47 -1.05 -11.53 9.14
C LEU A 47 -2.32 -11.77 9.97
N PRO A 48 -3.36 -10.94 9.83
CA PRO A 48 -4.63 -11.20 10.49
C PRO A 48 -5.33 -12.42 9.86
N PRO A 49 -5.96 -13.31 10.65
CA PRO A 49 -6.86 -14.31 10.10
C PRO A 49 -7.97 -13.67 9.25
N PRO A 50 -8.41 -14.29 8.14
CA PRO A 50 -8.07 -15.64 7.68
C PRO A 50 -6.82 -15.74 6.79
N LEU A 51 -6.00 -14.69 6.66
CA LEU A 51 -4.77 -14.76 5.88
C LEU A 51 -3.78 -15.74 6.50
N LYS A 52 -3.06 -16.45 5.63
CA LYS A 52 -2.00 -17.40 5.99
C LYS A 52 -0.69 -16.97 5.36
N PRO A 53 0.46 -17.27 5.97
CA PRO A 53 1.75 -17.03 5.31
C PRO A 53 1.84 -17.82 4.00
N ALA A 54 2.46 -17.22 2.99
CA ALA A 54 2.82 -17.91 1.76
C ALA A 54 3.96 -18.92 2.00
N GLN A 55 4.24 -19.77 1.00
CA GLN A 55 5.31 -20.77 1.08
C GLN A 55 6.68 -20.14 1.37
N ARG A 56 6.94 -18.96 0.78
CA ARG A 56 8.17 -18.18 1.02
C ARG A 56 7.83 -16.94 1.84
N PRO A 57 8.62 -16.61 2.89
CA PRO A 57 8.39 -15.45 3.74
C PRO A 57 8.89 -14.17 3.05
N LEU A 58 8.21 -13.79 1.97
CA LEU A 58 8.61 -12.66 1.13
C LEU A 58 8.02 -11.35 1.65
N VAL A 59 8.83 -10.30 1.57
CA VAL A 59 8.42 -8.93 1.78
C VAL A 59 8.73 -8.15 0.51
N ARG A 60 7.82 -7.23 0.15
CA ARG A 60 7.93 -6.38 -1.03
C ARG A 60 7.80 -4.92 -0.62
N ALA A 61 8.82 -4.13 -0.95
CA ALA A 61 8.71 -2.68 -1.03
C ALA A 61 8.42 -2.27 -2.47
N ASN A 62 7.41 -1.41 -2.66
CA ASN A 62 7.17 -0.70 -3.91
C ASN A 62 7.23 0.80 -3.62
N ILE A 63 8.04 1.55 -4.35
CA ILE A 63 8.30 2.97 -4.15
C ILE A 63 8.18 3.64 -5.51
N SER A 64 7.13 4.42 -5.74
CA SER A 64 6.76 4.89 -7.07
C SER A 64 6.43 6.37 -7.10
N LYS A 65 6.80 7.02 -8.20
CA LYS A 65 6.30 8.32 -8.63
C LYS A 65 5.28 8.10 -9.73
N VAL A 66 4.08 8.63 -9.54
CA VAL A 66 2.95 8.52 -10.46
C VAL A 66 2.95 9.71 -11.42
N ASP A 67 2.85 9.43 -12.72
CA ASP A 67 2.88 10.43 -13.79
C ASP A 67 1.48 11.02 -13.99
N LEU A 68 1.14 11.97 -13.12
CA LEU A 68 -0.07 12.78 -13.21
C LEU A 68 0.29 14.22 -13.62
N PRO A 69 -0.11 14.68 -14.82
CA PRO A 69 0.19 16.03 -15.28
C PRO A 69 -0.26 17.10 -14.29
N GLY A 70 0.68 17.93 -13.83
CA GLY A 70 0.42 19.02 -12.88
C GLY A 70 0.13 18.57 -11.44
N TYR A 71 0.25 17.27 -11.12
CA TYR A 71 -0.06 16.76 -9.79
C TYR A 71 0.96 15.66 -9.38
N PRO A 72 2.14 16.03 -8.86
CA PRO A 72 3.17 15.05 -8.52
C PRO A 72 2.69 14.15 -7.37
N LEU A 73 2.43 12.88 -7.64
CA LEU A 73 1.98 11.93 -6.63
C LEU A 73 3.05 10.86 -6.39
N GLY A 74 3.47 10.73 -5.14
CA GLY A 74 4.29 9.61 -4.67
C GLY A 74 3.41 8.58 -3.99
N ALA A 75 3.66 7.31 -4.30
CA ALA A 75 2.93 6.18 -3.76
C ALA A 75 3.91 5.06 -3.39
N GLY A 76 3.82 4.62 -2.14
CA GLY A 76 4.63 3.52 -1.62
C GLY A 76 3.79 2.41 -1.00
N SER A 77 4.41 1.24 -0.84
CA SER A 77 3.88 0.18 0.01
C SER A 77 4.99 -0.74 0.50
N VAL A 78 4.83 -1.26 1.72
CA VAL A 78 5.53 -2.45 2.19
C VAL A 78 4.47 -3.53 2.44
N ALA A 79 4.67 -4.71 1.86
CA ALA A 79 3.71 -5.80 1.93
C ALA A 79 4.40 -7.14 2.18
N VAL A 80 3.73 -8.05 2.86
CA VAL A 80 4.17 -9.44 3.05
C VAL A 80 3.40 -10.38 2.13
N ALA A 81 4.02 -11.47 1.69
CA ALA A 81 3.34 -12.48 0.88
C ALA A 81 2.38 -13.30 1.76
N ALA A 82 1.15 -13.47 1.26
CA ALA A 82 0.06 -14.11 1.98
C ALA A 82 -0.77 -15.00 1.06
N VAL A 83 -1.56 -15.88 1.68
CA VAL A 83 -2.49 -16.77 1.02
C VAL A 83 -3.86 -16.65 1.66
N HIS A 84 -4.89 -16.62 0.82
CA HIS A 84 -6.28 -16.71 1.23
C HIS A 84 -7.02 -17.68 0.32
N ASP A 85 -7.64 -18.73 0.87
CA ASP A 85 -8.38 -19.75 0.09
C ASP A 85 -7.60 -20.28 -1.13
N GLY A 86 -6.30 -20.56 -0.94
CA GLY A 86 -5.42 -21.04 -2.00
C GLY A 86 -5.00 -19.99 -3.03
N GLN A 87 -5.47 -18.75 -2.92
CA GLN A 87 -5.01 -17.64 -3.74
C GLN A 87 -3.81 -16.96 -3.10
N GLU A 88 -2.68 -16.91 -3.81
CA GLU A 88 -1.51 -16.13 -3.40
C GLU A 88 -1.71 -14.64 -3.71
N GLY A 89 -1.15 -13.80 -2.84
CA GLY A 89 -1.18 -12.35 -2.99
C GLY A 89 -0.26 -11.66 -1.99
N TRP A 90 -0.47 -10.36 -1.86
CA TRP A 90 0.28 -9.52 -0.94
C TRP A 90 -0.65 -8.92 0.10
N TYR A 91 -0.22 -8.84 1.35
CA TYR A 91 -0.87 -8.09 2.39
C TYR A 91 -0.04 -6.84 2.70
N PRO A 92 -0.43 -5.66 2.19
CA PRO A 92 0.24 -4.41 2.52
C PRO A 92 0.06 -4.08 3.99
N LEU A 93 1.17 -3.77 4.68
CA LEU A 93 1.18 -3.33 6.08
C LEU A 93 1.08 -1.82 6.19
N VAL A 94 1.79 -1.11 5.30
CA VAL A 94 1.83 0.35 5.26
C VAL A 94 1.88 0.81 3.80
N MET A 95 1.16 1.89 3.50
CA MET A 95 1.15 2.51 2.17
C MET A 95 1.33 4.04 2.23
N PRO A 96 2.57 4.56 2.25
CA PRO A 96 2.81 6.01 2.28
C PRO A 96 2.38 6.69 0.98
N MET A 97 1.58 7.75 1.10
CA MET A 97 1.11 8.59 0.00
C MET A 97 1.51 10.03 0.24
N THR A 98 1.89 10.77 -0.81
CA THR A 98 2.26 12.20 -0.65
C THR A 98 1.09 13.16 -0.60
N HIS A 99 -0.14 12.69 -0.86
CA HIS A 99 -1.34 13.52 -0.92
C HIS A 99 -2.52 12.88 -0.20
N GLU A 100 -3.26 13.69 0.58
CA GLU A 100 -4.46 13.29 1.32
C GLU A 100 -5.55 12.67 0.43
N ARG A 101 -5.72 13.20 -0.80
CA ARG A 101 -6.76 12.73 -1.71
C ARG A 101 -6.57 11.26 -2.07
N ALA A 102 -5.33 10.84 -2.26
CA ALA A 102 -4.99 9.44 -2.56
C ALA A 102 -5.21 8.52 -1.35
N LEU A 103 -5.08 9.07 -0.14
CA LEU A 103 -5.26 8.39 1.14
C LEU A 103 -6.73 8.07 1.43
N ILE A 104 -7.59 9.09 1.39
CA ILE A 104 -9.02 8.99 1.75
C ILE A 104 -9.71 7.92 0.89
N GLY A 105 -9.62 8.05 -0.44
CA GLY A 105 -10.29 7.14 -1.36
C GLY A 105 -9.85 5.67 -1.19
N GLY A 106 -8.55 5.41 -1.00
CA GLY A 106 -8.05 4.05 -0.81
C GLY A 106 -8.52 3.42 0.49
N ARG A 107 -8.46 4.18 1.59
CA ARG A 107 -8.88 3.75 2.93
C ARG A 107 -10.38 3.46 2.97
N GLU A 108 -11.21 4.36 2.47
CA GLU A 108 -12.68 4.28 2.59
C GLU A 108 -13.30 3.32 1.58
N VAL A 109 -12.72 3.18 0.39
CA VAL A 109 -13.28 2.30 -0.66
C VAL A 109 -12.82 0.86 -0.45
N PHE A 110 -11.51 0.63 -0.28
CA PHE A 110 -10.90 -0.71 -0.31
C PHE A 110 -10.36 -1.20 1.04
N GLY A 111 -10.12 -0.31 2.00
CA GLY A 111 -9.44 -0.67 3.25
C GLY A 111 -7.91 -0.64 3.16
N GLU A 112 -7.34 0.07 2.20
CA GLU A 112 -5.88 0.19 2.06
C GLU A 112 -5.27 0.87 3.30
N PRO A 113 -4.15 0.39 3.87
CA PRO A 113 -3.48 0.98 5.03
C PRO A 113 -2.65 2.20 4.63
N LYS A 114 -3.28 3.14 3.92
CA LYS A 114 -2.64 4.37 3.45
C LYS A 114 -2.40 5.32 4.59
N LYS A 115 -1.21 5.92 4.58
CA LYS A 115 -0.77 6.93 5.54
C LYS A 115 -0.07 8.07 4.81
N LEU A 116 -0.13 9.29 5.35
CA LEU A 116 0.54 10.43 4.73
C LEU A 116 2.05 10.31 4.96
N GLY A 117 2.84 10.52 3.92
CA GLY A 117 4.29 10.40 4.00
C GLY A 117 5.02 10.97 2.80
N GLU A 118 6.32 10.79 2.81
CA GLU A 118 7.24 11.19 1.75
C GLU A 118 7.66 9.95 0.96
N VAL A 119 7.67 10.09 -0.36
CA VAL A 119 8.04 9.03 -1.30
C VAL A 119 9.02 9.62 -2.30
N LEU A 120 10.22 9.06 -2.35
CA LEU A 120 11.29 9.53 -3.22
C LEU A 120 11.69 8.43 -4.20
N VAL A 121 11.86 8.80 -5.47
CA VAL A 121 12.50 7.97 -6.50
C VAL A 121 13.40 8.89 -7.31
N GLU A 122 14.70 8.68 -7.22
CA GLU A 122 15.73 9.45 -7.90
C GLU A 122 16.63 8.53 -8.72
N ARG A 123 17.02 9.01 -9.90
CA ARG A 123 17.99 8.35 -10.77
C ARG A 123 19.01 9.37 -11.26
N ASP A 124 20.29 9.08 -11.03
CA ASP A 124 21.43 9.81 -11.56
C ASP A 124 22.32 8.85 -12.35
N GLY A 125 22.26 8.92 -13.68
CA GLY A 125 22.87 7.94 -14.57
C GLY A 125 22.39 6.51 -14.28
N LEU A 126 23.30 5.66 -13.80
CA LEU A 126 23.00 4.29 -13.37
C LEU A 126 22.59 4.20 -11.90
N VAL A 127 22.88 5.19 -11.07
CA VAL A 127 22.60 5.16 -9.64
C VAL A 127 21.12 5.44 -9.42
N VAL A 128 20.46 4.59 -8.63
CA VAL A 128 19.06 4.73 -8.23
C VAL A 128 18.99 4.80 -6.72
N LYS A 129 18.20 5.74 -6.22
CA LYS A 129 17.81 5.86 -4.81
C LYS A 129 16.31 5.97 -4.73
N ALA A 130 15.69 5.20 -3.84
CA ALA A 130 14.28 5.29 -3.56
C ALA A 130 14.04 5.15 -2.06
N SER A 131 13.06 5.88 -1.52
CA SER A 131 12.76 5.81 -0.09
C SER A 131 11.29 6.04 0.22
N LEU A 132 10.89 5.49 1.36
CA LEU A 132 9.65 5.78 2.04
C LEU A 132 10.00 6.41 3.38
N ALA A 133 9.43 7.58 3.66
CA ALA A 133 9.64 8.27 4.91
C ALA A 133 8.34 8.80 5.51
N ARG A 134 8.27 8.81 6.83
CA ARG A 134 7.18 9.39 7.62
C ARG A 134 7.75 9.93 8.91
N HIS A 135 7.19 11.06 9.37
CA HIS A 135 7.58 11.68 10.64
C HIS A 135 9.10 11.93 10.76
N GLY A 136 9.75 12.32 9.66
CA GLY A 136 11.19 12.57 9.60
C GLY A 136 12.08 11.31 9.54
N ILE A 137 11.50 10.12 9.45
CA ILE A 137 12.23 8.84 9.43
C ILE A 137 12.06 8.18 8.06
N ALA A 138 13.17 8.02 7.32
CA ALA A 138 13.23 7.17 6.13
C ALA A 138 13.32 5.69 6.54
N PHE A 139 12.16 5.11 6.85
CA PHE A 139 12.03 3.75 7.41
C PHE A 139 12.32 2.65 6.38
N VAL A 140 12.22 2.96 5.08
CA VAL A 140 12.74 2.12 3.99
C VAL A 140 13.58 2.95 3.03
N GLU A 141 14.77 2.46 2.71
CA GLU A 141 15.57 2.95 1.60
C GLU A 141 16.04 1.81 0.70
N VAL A 142 16.01 2.05 -0.60
CA VAL A 142 16.60 1.19 -1.63
C VAL A 142 17.64 1.99 -2.37
N ARG A 143 18.87 1.47 -2.45
CA ARG A 143 19.98 2.14 -3.12
C ARG A 143 20.74 1.12 -3.96
N GLY A 144 21.06 1.47 -5.20
CA GLY A 144 21.80 0.56 -6.07
C GLY A 144 22.15 1.17 -7.41
N ALA A 145 22.68 0.34 -8.30
CA ALA A 145 22.99 0.69 -9.67
C ALA A 145 22.20 -0.20 -10.65
N VAL A 146 21.71 0.41 -11.72
CA VAL A 146 21.12 -0.31 -12.85
C VAL A 146 22.17 -1.18 -13.51
N GLU A 147 21.89 -2.47 -13.59
CA GLU A 147 22.75 -3.49 -14.22
C GLU A 147 22.41 -3.67 -15.70
N GLY A 148 21.12 -3.56 -16.05
CA GLY A 148 20.65 -3.70 -17.42
C GLY A 148 19.15 -3.85 -17.54
N ALA A 149 18.66 -3.84 -18.78
CA ALA A 149 17.25 -4.08 -19.09
C ALA A 149 16.87 -5.54 -18.82
N LEU A 150 15.63 -5.74 -18.36
CA LEU A 150 15.00 -7.05 -18.22
C LEU A 150 13.94 -7.24 -19.32
N PRO A 151 13.64 -8.49 -19.71
CA PRO A 151 12.47 -8.77 -20.54
C PRO A 151 11.20 -8.23 -19.88
N LEU A 152 10.31 -7.63 -20.68
CA LEU A 152 9.03 -7.17 -20.17
C LEU A 152 8.11 -8.38 -19.94
N PRO A 153 7.51 -8.52 -18.75
CA PRO A 153 6.54 -9.57 -18.52
C PRO A 153 5.26 -9.30 -19.32
N GLU A 154 4.56 -10.38 -19.69
CA GLU A 154 3.18 -10.28 -20.16
C GLU A 154 2.29 -9.61 -19.09
N PRO A 155 1.18 -8.96 -19.50
CA PRO A 155 0.24 -8.38 -18.55
C PRO A 155 -0.15 -9.38 -17.47
N THR A 156 0.15 -9.02 -16.21
CA THR A 156 0.05 -9.95 -15.09
C THR A 156 -1.01 -9.48 -14.11
N ARG A 157 -1.85 -10.42 -13.67
CA ARG A 157 -2.83 -10.20 -12.62
C ARG A 157 -2.15 -10.35 -11.26
N LYS A 158 -2.21 -9.32 -10.43
CA LYS A 158 -1.74 -9.31 -9.04
C LYS A 158 -2.92 -9.16 -8.08
N THR A 159 -2.79 -9.73 -6.89
CA THR A 159 -3.78 -9.63 -5.82
C THR A 159 -3.14 -9.02 -4.59
N ASP A 160 -3.76 -7.97 -4.08
CA ASP A 160 -3.51 -7.48 -2.73
C ASP A 160 -4.73 -7.79 -1.84
N PHE A 161 -4.50 -8.14 -0.59
CA PHE A 161 -5.51 -8.36 0.43
C PHE A 161 -5.60 -7.15 1.35
N TYR A 162 -6.83 -6.68 1.62
CA TYR A 162 -7.08 -5.57 2.53
C TYR A 162 -8.17 -5.93 3.52
N PHE A 163 -8.09 -5.43 4.75
CA PHE A 163 -9.21 -5.46 5.67
C PHE A 163 -9.89 -4.10 5.68
N LYS A 164 -11.15 -4.06 5.27
CA LYS A 164 -11.96 -2.85 5.30
C LYS A 164 -12.82 -2.84 6.55
N PHE A 165 -12.66 -1.78 7.33
CA PHE A 165 -13.40 -1.52 8.55
C PHE A 165 -13.41 -0.03 8.87
N LEU A 166 -14.27 0.37 9.81
CA LEU A 166 -14.23 1.65 10.50
C LEU A 166 -14.30 1.36 12.02
N PRO A 167 -13.55 2.09 12.86
CA PRO A 167 -13.73 2.02 14.31
C PRO A 167 -15.13 2.45 14.73
N ALA A 168 -15.65 1.86 15.80
CA ALA A 168 -16.93 2.27 16.38
C ALA A 168 -16.84 3.68 16.97
N VAL A 169 -17.97 4.40 17.00
CA VAL A 169 -18.05 5.79 17.48
C VAL A 169 -17.82 5.95 18.99
N ASP A 170 -18.03 4.88 19.75
CA ASP A 170 -17.74 4.82 21.19
C ASP A 170 -16.27 4.47 21.47
N GLY A 171 -15.48 4.19 20.42
CA GLY A 171 -14.08 3.79 20.52
C GLY A 171 -13.88 2.29 20.77
N GLU A 172 -14.94 1.49 20.86
CA GLU A 172 -14.85 0.05 21.14
C GLU A 172 -15.04 -0.78 19.86
N GLY A 173 -13.93 -1.32 19.34
CA GLY A 173 -13.98 -2.24 18.21
C GLY A 173 -14.34 -1.58 16.88
N PHE A 174 -15.44 -2.01 16.23
CA PHE A 174 -15.76 -1.65 14.85
C PHE A 174 -17.21 -1.18 14.70
N ASP A 175 -17.43 -0.18 13.83
CA ASP A 175 -18.76 0.37 13.48
C ASP A 175 -19.65 -0.66 12.78
N ALA A 176 -19.04 -1.59 12.04
CA ALA A 176 -19.69 -2.72 11.41
C ALA A 176 -18.72 -3.91 11.31
N ASP A 177 -19.25 -5.10 11.01
CA ASP A 177 -18.43 -6.29 10.78
C ASP A 177 -17.34 -6.01 9.73
N PRO A 178 -16.04 -6.23 10.05
CA PRO A 178 -14.97 -6.01 9.11
C PRO A 178 -15.06 -7.01 7.95
N VAL A 179 -14.55 -6.60 6.79
CA VAL A 179 -14.52 -7.46 5.60
C VAL A 179 -13.12 -7.62 5.05
N LEU A 180 -12.81 -8.83 4.58
CA LEU A 180 -11.63 -9.08 3.77
C LEU A 180 -11.95 -8.71 2.33
N VAL A 181 -11.14 -7.84 1.74
CA VAL A 181 -11.24 -7.36 0.36
C VAL A 181 -10.10 -7.98 -0.45
N HIS A 182 -10.46 -8.64 -1.56
CA HIS A 182 -9.49 -9.01 -2.59
C HIS A 182 -9.44 -7.87 -3.61
N CYS A 183 -8.29 -7.24 -3.71
CA CYS A 183 -8.03 -6.18 -4.67
C CYS A 183 -7.15 -6.70 -5.79
N VAL A 184 -7.73 -6.79 -6.99
CA VAL A 184 -7.06 -7.32 -8.17
C VAL A 184 -6.58 -6.17 -9.04
N ARG A 185 -5.35 -6.28 -9.52
CA ARG A 185 -4.71 -5.32 -10.42
C ARG A 185 -4.14 -6.04 -11.63
N ASN A 186 -4.49 -5.58 -12.82
CA ASN A 186 -3.85 -5.98 -14.07
C ASN A 186 -2.70 -5.02 -14.35
N GLU A 187 -1.47 -5.50 -14.18
CA GLU A 187 -0.25 -4.72 -14.37
C GLU A 187 0.25 -4.85 -15.81
N LYS A 188 0.56 -3.72 -16.43
CA LYS A 188 1.34 -3.66 -17.68
C LYS A 188 2.66 -2.96 -17.40
N VAL A 189 3.73 -3.44 -18.02
CA VAL A 189 5.08 -2.91 -17.86
C VAL A 189 5.60 -2.52 -19.24
N ARG A 190 6.12 -1.29 -19.37
CA ARG A 190 6.73 -0.82 -20.64
C ARG A 190 8.24 -0.60 -20.55
N LYS A 191 8.78 -0.58 -19.33
CA LYS A 191 10.20 -0.48 -19.05
C LYS A 191 10.50 -1.25 -17.78
N LEU A 192 11.56 -2.04 -17.80
CA LEU A 192 12.01 -2.80 -16.64
C LEU A 192 13.52 -2.96 -16.70
N GLU A 193 14.20 -2.60 -15.62
CA GLU A 193 15.65 -2.70 -15.46
C GLU A 193 15.95 -3.36 -14.11
N LYS A 194 16.97 -4.23 -14.10
CA LYS A 194 17.50 -4.84 -12.88
C LYS A 194 18.39 -3.84 -12.16
N ILE A 195 18.28 -3.80 -10.84
CA ILE A 195 19.17 -3.06 -9.95
C ILE A 195 19.97 -4.07 -9.12
N THR A 196 21.28 -3.86 -9.05
CA THR A 196 22.12 -4.46 -8.00
C THR A 196 22.30 -3.42 -6.89
N GLY A 197 21.94 -3.78 -5.67
CA GLY A 197 21.97 -2.86 -4.53
C GLY A 197 21.36 -3.45 -3.27
N ASP A 198 21.07 -2.57 -2.32
CA ASP A 198 20.69 -2.92 -0.96
C ASP A 198 19.32 -2.32 -0.58
N VAL A 199 18.65 -3.01 0.36
CA VAL A 199 17.47 -2.52 1.06
C VAL A 199 17.87 -2.26 2.51
N VAL A 200 17.70 -1.02 2.96
CA VAL A 200 17.98 -0.60 4.33
C VAL A 200 16.66 -0.28 5.03
N LEU A 201 16.42 -0.95 6.15
CA LEU A 201 15.28 -0.69 7.03
C LEU A 201 15.77 0.08 8.25
N ARG A 202 14.97 1.05 8.71
CA ARG A 202 15.25 1.77 9.96
C ARG A 202 14.11 1.62 10.94
N GLU A 203 14.47 1.60 12.22
CA GLU A 203 13.52 1.67 13.32
C GLU A 203 12.60 2.88 13.18
N SER A 204 11.29 2.64 13.33
CA SER A 204 10.25 3.65 13.36
C SER A 204 9.13 3.15 14.26
N MET A 205 8.78 3.93 15.27
CA MET A 205 7.67 3.62 16.16
C MET A 205 6.31 3.64 15.46
N TYR A 206 6.20 4.35 14.32
CA TYR A 206 4.95 4.53 13.56
C TYR A 206 4.80 3.50 12.44
N ASP A 207 5.92 3.00 11.94
CA ASP A 207 6.02 2.12 10.77
C ASP A 207 7.13 1.09 11.00
N PRO A 208 6.95 0.12 11.93
CA PRO A 208 7.99 -0.81 12.40
C PRO A 208 8.34 -1.90 11.38
N VAL A 209 8.63 -1.50 10.14
CA VAL A 209 9.01 -2.41 9.05
C VAL A 209 10.36 -3.10 9.33
N ALA A 210 11.21 -2.52 10.18
CA ALA A 210 12.49 -3.10 10.58
C ALA A 210 12.35 -4.49 11.26
N ASP A 211 11.19 -4.78 11.85
CA ASP A 211 10.85 -6.11 12.41
C ASP A 211 10.76 -7.22 11.36
N LEU A 212 10.76 -6.86 10.06
CA LEU A 212 10.81 -7.77 8.92
C LEU A 212 12.20 -7.75 8.27
N PRO A 213 13.22 -8.35 8.90
CA PRO A 213 14.62 -8.18 8.52
C PRO A 213 14.88 -8.62 7.08
N VAL A 214 15.78 -7.90 6.40
CA VAL A 214 16.26 -8.26 5.06
C VAL A 214 17.28 -9.40 5.20
N ARG A 215 16.83 -10.65 5.13
CA ARG A 215 17.75 -11.82 5.19
C ARG A 215 18.43 -12.07 3.85
N ARG A 216 17.67 -11.98 2.76
CA ARG A 216 18.20 -12.17 1.41
C ARG A 216 17.38 -11.41 0.39
N VAL A 217 18.02 -10.46 -0.30
CA VAL A 217 17.41 -9.77 -1.44
C VAL A 217 17.17 -10.79 -2.57
N VAL A 218 15.94 -10.84 -3.06
CA VAL A 218 15.50 -11.71 -4.17
C VAL A 218 15.58 -10.94 -5.48
N GLU A 219 15.07 -9.72 -5.51
CA GLU A 219 15.16 -8.84 -6.66
C GLU A 219 15.07 -7.37 -6.25
N ILE A 220 15.72 -6.50 -7.03
CA ILE A 220 15.47 -5.07 -7.05
C ILE A 220 15.33 -4.67 -8.51
N THR A 221 14.25 -3.97 -8.84
CA THR A 221 13.98 -3.49 -10.19
C THR A 221 13.55 -2.04 -10.16
N ILE A 222 13.82 -1.32 -11.25
CA ILE A 222 13.16 -0.04 -11.55
C ILE A 222 12.43 -0.19 -12.87
N GLY A 223 11.24 0.37 -12.98
CA GLY A 223 10.46 0.27 -14.20
C GLY A 223 9.29 1.23 -14.28
N GLU A 224 8.64 1.21 -15.44
CA GLU A 224 7.46 2.00 -15.72
C GLU A 224 6.25 1.07 -15.85
N LYS A 225 5.27 1.26 -14.97
CA LYS A 225 4.12 0.38 -14.79
C LYS A 225 2.80 1.15 -14.74
N THR A 226 1.75 0.54 -15.25
CA THR A 226 0.36 0.98 -15.06
C THR A 226 -0.46 -0.19 -14.54
N THR A 227 -1.44 0.11 -13.68
CA THR A 227 -2.32 -0.90 -13.10
C THR A 227 -3.76 -0.40 -13.10
N ASP A 228 -4.70 -1.25 -13.49
CA ASP A 228 -6.09 -1.07 -13.08
C ASP A 228 -6.29 -1.53 -11.62
N GLN A 229 -7.48 -1.30 -11.07
CA GLN A 229 -7.82 -1.74 -9.72
C GLN A 229 -9.29 -2.13 -9.63
N LYS A 230 -9.56 -3.35 -9.17
CA LYS A 230 -10.91 -3.87 -8.92
C LYS A 230 -10.96 -4.60 -7.58
N GLY A 231 -11.77 -4.09 -6.66
CA GLY A 231 -12.00 -4.70 -5.35
C GLY A 231 -13.27 -5.55 -5.33
N ARG A 232 -13.22 -6.67 -4.62
CA ARG A 232 -14.42 -7.42 -4.20
C ARG A 232 -14.30 -7.75 -2.72
N VAL A 233 -15.42 -7.76 -2.02
CA VAL A 233 -15.49 -8.40 -0.70
C VAL A 233 -15.36 -9.91 -0.90
N ALA A 234 -14.36 -10.51 -0.24
CA ALA A 234 -14.14 -11.95 -0.24
C ALA A 234 -15.00 -12.63 0.82
N GLU A 235 -14.96 -12.11 2.05
CA GLU A 235 -15.80 -12.57 3.16
C GLU A 235 -15.92 -11.51 4.25
N ARG A 236 -16.86 -11.74 5.19
CA ARG A 236 -16.90 -11.06 6.47
C ARG A 236 -15.93 -11.74 7.43
N VAL A 237 -15.27 -10.95 8.26
CA VAL A 237 -14.23 -11.41 9.18
C VAL A 237 -14.71 -11.24 10.61
N SER A 238 -14.30 -12.13 11.50
CA SER A 238 -14.57 -11.98 12.93
C SER A 238 -13.93 -10.70 13.47
N ALA A 239 -14.75 -9.80 14.02
CA ALA A 239 -14.28 -8.61 14.72
C ALA A 239 -13.29 -8.97 15.83
N GLN A 240 -13.59 -10.00 16.63
CA GLN A 240 -12.71 -10.45 17.70
C GLN A 240 -11.34 -10.92 17.18
N ALA A 241 -11.30 -11.58 16.01
CA ALA A 241 -10.05 -12.06 15.42
C ALA A 241 -9.22 -10.93 14.79
N LEU A 242 -9.87 -9.90 14.25
CA LEU A 242 -9.19 -8.78 13.61
C LEU A 242 -8.76 -7.68 14.60
N LEU A 243 -9.48 -7.53 15.71
CA LEU A 243 -9.25 -6.47 16.71
C LEU A 243 -7.77 -6.33 17.14
N PRO A 244 -7.00 -7.42 17.37
CA PRO A 244 -5.58 -7.30 17.74
C PRO A 244 -4.69 -6.63 16.67
N TYR A 245 -5.14 -6.57 15.42
CA TYR A 245 -4.38 -6.06 14.28
C TYR A 245 -4.82 -4.67 13.83
N ILE A 246 -5.86 -4.09 14.44
CA ILE A 246 -6.42 -2.79 14.04
C ILE A 246 -5.36 -1.67 14.03
N HIS A 247 -4.45 -1.74 15.01
CA HIS A 247 -3.36 -0.80 15.22
C HIS A 247 -2.46 -0.62 13.99
N GLN A 248 -2.33 -1.65 13.14
CA GLN A 248 -1.51 -1.59 11.92
C GLN A 248 -1.93 -0.46 10.97
N ARG A 249 -3.19 0.00 11.07
CA ARG A 249 -3.75 1.04 10.20
C ARG A 249 -3.55 2.47 10.73
N TYR A 250 -3.07 2.62 11.96
CA TYR A 250 -2.94 3.87 12.72
C TYR A 250 -1.49 4.11 13.13
N ASP A 251 -1.17 5.33 13.56
CA ASP A 251 0.17 5.72 14.01
C ASP A 251 0.41 5.40 15.48
N ASP A 252 -0.65 5.33 16.30
CA ASP A 252 -0.54 4.85 17.67
C ASP A 252 -0.81 3.34 17.75
N PRO A 253 0.22 2.51 18.03
CA PRO A 253 0.06 1.06 18.10
C PRO A 253 -0.73 0.60 19.34
N GLN A 254 -0.88 1.46 20.36
CA GLN A 254 -1.61 1.17 21.60
C GLN A 254 -3.08 1.55 21.53
N GLN A 255 -3.50 2.26 20.47
CA GLN A 255 -4.84 2.79 20.36
C GLN A 255 -5.59 2.26 19.13
N ILE A 256 -6.91 2.23 19.25
CA ILE A 256 -7.83 1.93 18.15
C ILE A 256 -7.95 3.14 17.18
N LEU A 257 -7.50 4.32 17.62
CA LEU A 257 -7.56 5.61 16.93
C LEU A 257 -6.25 6.40 17.14
N ASP A 258 -5.95 7.38 16.28
CA ASP A 258 -4.81 8.28 16.46
C ASP A 258 -5.11 9.30 17.57
N GLY A 259 -4.69 9.02 18.80
CA GLY A 259 -4.68 9.98 19.91
C GLY A 259 -3.46 10.90 19.88
N PRO A 260 -3.50 12.04 20.60
CA PRO A 260 -2.31 12.86 20.78
C PRO A 260 -1.24 12.08 21.55
N PRO A 261 0.07 12.31 21.30
CA PRO A 261 1.14 11.64 22.01
C PRO A 261 1.04 11.81 23.54
N GLU A 262 1.47 10.79 24.29
CA GLU A 262 1.47 10.82 25.76
C GLU A 262 2.18 12.09 26.29
N GLY A 263 1.52 12.83 27.20
CA GLY A 263 2.01 14.10 27.74
C GLY A 263 1.66 15.36 26.92
N SER A 264 0.87 15.24 25.85
CA SER A 264 0.37 16.38 25.06
C SER A 264 -0.91 17.02 25.62
N VAL A 265 -1.40 16.55 26.77
CA VAL A 265 -2.59 17.01 27.50
C VAL A 265 -2.35 17.00 29.00
#